data_AF-A0ABD0LEA3-F1
#
_entry.id   AF-A0ABD0LEA3-F1
#
_cell.length_a   1.000
_cell.length_b   1.000
_cell.length_c   1.000
_cell.angle_alpha   90.00
_cell.angle_beta   90.00
_cell.angle_gamma   90.00
#
_symmetry.space_group_name_H-M   'P 1'
#
loop_
_entity.id
_entity.type
_entity.pdbx_description
1 polymer ?
#
loop_
_entity_poly.entity_id
_entity_poly.type
_entity_poly.pdbx_seq_one_letter_code
_entity_poly.pdbx_strand_id
1 'polypeptide(L)'
;MQRSTGRMPSFASCSREPADWEMLSRYVAFLARSKRPSTIRQYLNIVRISHLQADLPNPLLDNFKMDSLLTGIRRVRGTAQSYKLPVSPNHLLILRRHLDLNNACDCQQWAAILVGSRGLSRVSNFTDSDKCARRQDMQTVEGGLRISIHSSKIIQFQQRRHVVHFPVLKDHPLCPVSALVTFPSRSMAVPDDAPLFSIVHGGRVVPLSSEAFRRRLAAMFSASGLPCDQYNTDNLHMIGAVLRG
;
A
#
# COMPACT_ATOMS: atom_id res chain seq x y z
N MET A 1 -6.65 32.20 42.90
CA MET A 1 -6.34 31.52 41.62
C MET A 1 -7.63 30.94 41.03
N GLN A 2 -8.40 31.76 40.31
CA GLN A 2 -9.60 31.32 39.59
C GLN A 2 -9.19 30.90 38.18
N ARG A 3 -9.45 29.63 37.83
CA ARG A 3 -9.28 29.13 36.47
C ARG A 3 -10.44 29.65 35.62
N SER A 4 -10.14 30.63 34.77
CA SER A 4 -10.96 31.05 33.65
C SER A 4 -11.33 29.83 32.81
N THR A 5 -12.60 29.44 32.85
CA THR A 5 -13.19 28.50 31.91
C THR A 5 -13.28 29.22 30.57
N GLY A 6 -12.26 28.99 29.73
CA GLY A 6 -12.25 29.45 28.35
C GLY A 6 -13.48 28.91 27.63
N ARG A 7 -14.49 29.78 27.48
CA ARG A 7 -15.66 29.57 26.63
C ARG A 7 -15.11 29.31 25.23
N MET A 8 -15.26 28.09 24.73
CA MET A 8 -14.97 27.79 23.32
C MET A 8 -15.72 28.82 22.47
N PRO A 9 -15.06 29.48 21.50
CA PRO A 9 -15.75 30.37 20.61
C PRO A 9 -16.87 29.57 19.94
N SER A 10 -18.10 30.06 20.13
CA SER A 10 -19.27 29.65 19.36
C SER A 10 -18.86 29.66 17.89
N PHE A 11 -18.74 28.48 17.29
CA PHE A 11 -18.69 28.39 15.84
C PHE A 11 -19.96 29.07 15.37
N ALA A 12 -19.78 30.24 14.75
CA ALA A 12 -20.84 31.04 14.19
C ALA A 12 -21.86 30.13 13.52
N SER A 13 -23.13 30.45 13.78
CA SER A 13 -24.31 29.89 13.14
C SER A 13 -24.20 30.00 11.62
N CYS A 14 -23.42 29.12 11.00
CA CYS A 14 -23.48 28.85 9.58
C CYS A 14 -24.84 28.18 9.40
N SER A 15 -25.79 28.90 8.82
CA SER A 15 -27.06 28.28 8.42
C SER A 15 -26.71 27.05 7.59
N ARG A 16 -27.22 25.90 8.04
CA ARG A 16 -27.02 24.62 7.36
C ARG A 16 -27.99 24.60 6.18
N GLU A 17 -27.66 25.37 5.15
CA GLU A 17 -28.46 25.38 3.94
C GLU A 17 -28.23 24.07 3.16
N PRO A 18 -29.30 23.45 2.63
CA PRO A 18 -29.17 22.33 1.71
C PRO A 18 -28.26 22.71 0.53
N ALA A 19 -27.33 21.84 0.19
CA ALA A 19 -26.52 21.99 -1.02
C ALA A 19 -27.44 21.91 -2.24
N ASP A 20 -27.50 23.00 -2.99
CA ASP A 20 -28.27 23.10 -4.22
C ASP A 20 -27.51 22.50 -5.41
N TRP A 21 -28.21 22.42 -6.54
CA TRP A 21 -27.65 21.90 -7.79
C TRP A 21 -26.44 22.72 -8.28
N GLU A 22 -26.48 24.05 -8.14
CA GLU A 22 -25.45 24.92 -8.65
C GLU A 22 -24.14 24.77 -7.87
N MET A 23 -24.23 24.72 -6.54
CA MET A 23 -23.10 24.45 -5.65
C MET A 23 -22.51 23.07 -5.92
N LEU A 24 -23.35 22.03 -6.02
CA LEU A 24 -22.88 20.68 -6.30
C LEU A 24 -22.20 20.55 -7.67
N SER A 25 -22.78 21.15 -8.72
CA SER A 25 -22.20 21.09 -10.06
C SER A 25 -20.85 21.81 -10.14
N ARG A 26 -20.72 23.00 -9.52
CA ARG A 26 -19.45 23.74 -9.40
C ARG A 26 -18.42 22.94 -8.60
N TYR A 27 -18.82 22.31 -7.50
CA TYR A 27 -17.95 21.46 -6.69
C TYR A 27 -17.44 20.25 -7.47
N VAL A 28 -18.33 19.56 -8.19
CA VAL A 28 -17.99 18.42 -9.04
C VAL A 28 -17.07 18.83 -10.19
N ALA A 29 -17.34 19.97 -10.83
CA ALA A 29 -16.47 20.53 -11.87
C ALA A 29 -15.07 20.88 -11.33
N PHE A 30 -15.01 21.46 -10.13
CA PHE A 30 -13.75 21.72 -9.43
C PHE A 30 -12.96 20.43 -9.15
N LEU A 31 -13.62 19.41 -8.59
CA LEU A 31 -12.99 18.11 -8.33
C LEU A 31 -12.51 17.45 -9.63
N ALA A 32 -13.27 17.57 -10.72
CA ALA A 32 -12.92 16.99 -12.01
C ALA A 32 -11.58 17.49 -12.54
N ARG A 33 -11.10 18.68 -12.16
CA ARG A 33 -9.78 19.20 -12.56
C ARG A 33 -8.62 18.30 -12.12
N SER A 34 -8.77 17.56 -11.00
CA SER A 34 -7.67 16.78 -10.42
C SER A 34 -8.04 15.34 -10.03
N LYS A 35 -9.32 15.05 -9.77
CA LYS A 35 -9.77 13.76 -9.22
C LYS A 35 -10.41 12.84 -10.28
N ARG A 36 -10.23 11.54 -10.08
CA ARG A 36 -10.85 10.51 -10.93
C ARG A 36 -12.36 10.48 -10.72
N PRO A 37 -13.16 10.07 -11.73
CA PRO A 37 -14.62 9.97 -11.59
C PRO A 37 -15.09 9.14 -10.39
N SER A 38 -14.40 8.05 -10.06
CA SER A 38 -14.71 7.22 -8.89
C SER A 38 -14.51 7.97 -7.57
N THR A 39 -13.43 8.74 -7.45
CA THR A 39 -13.16 9.60 -6.29
C THR A 39 -14.22 10.68 -6.15
N ILE A 40 -14.64 11.32 -7.24
CA ILE A 40 -15.70 12.35 -7.21
C ILE A 40 -16.99 11.79 -6.61
N ARG A 41 -17.39 10.56 -6.97
CA ARG A 41 -18.57 9.91 -6.36
C ARG A 41 -18.43 9.70 -4.86
N GLN A 42 -17.23 9.39 -4.37
CA GLN A 42 -16.98 9.24 -2.93
C GLN A 42 -17.18 10.58 -2.21
N TYR A 43 -16.66 11.67 -2.76
CA TYR A 43 -16.88 13.02 -2.21
C TYR A 43 -18.36 13.40 -2.20
N LEU A 44 -19.11 13.11 -3.29
CA LEU A 44 -20.56 13.33 -3.32
C LEU A 44 -21.29 12.52 -2.24
N ASN A 45 -20.88 11.26 -2.01
CA ASN A 45 -21.47 10.46 -0.93
C ASN A 45 -21.18 11.05 0.46
N ILE A 46 -20.04 11.70 0.68
CA ILE A 46 -19.76 12.44 1.93
C ILE A 46 -20.73 13.61 2.08
N VAL A 47 -20.98 14.38 1.01
CA VAL A 47 -21.97 15.47 1.03
C VAL A 47 -23.36 14.95 1.40
N ARG A 48 -23.78 13.82 0.79
CA ARG A 48 -25.03 13.15 1.14
C ARG A 48 -25.09 12.76 2.62
N ILE A 49 -24.06 12.09 3.12
CA ILE A 49 -24.02 11.66 4.53
C ILE A 49 -24.10 12.88 5.45
N SER A 50 -23.38 13.96 5.14
CA SER A 50 -23.42 15.19 5.92
C SER A 50 -24.80 15.84 5.95
N HIS A 51 -25.58 15.75 4.87
CA HIS A 51 -26.97 16.23 4.85
C HIS A 51 -27.85 15.39 5.74
N LEU A 52 -27.78 14.06 5.60
CA LEU A 52 -28.58 13.14 6.41
C LEU A 52 -28.27 13.25 7.91
N GLN A 53 -27.02 13.51 8.27
CA GLN A 53 -26.63 13.75 9.67
C GLN A 53 -27.13 15.09 10.23
N ALA A 54 -27.48 16.03 9.35
CA ALA A 54 -28.02 17.34 9.71
C ALA A 54 -29.54 17.41 9.53
N ASP A 55 -30.20 16.26 9.34
CA ASP A 55 -31.64 16.14 9.04
C ASP A 55 -32.08 16.97 7.81
N LEU A 56 -31.16 17.18 6.87
CA LEU A 56 -31.40 17.86 5.60
C LEU A 56 -31.78 16.84 4.50
N PRO A 57 -32.54 17.27 3.47
CA PRO A 57 -32.88 16.41 2.35
C PRO A 57 -31.61 15.93 1.62
N ASN A 58 -31.66 14.71 1.08
CA ASN A 58 -30.57 14.15 0.27
C ASN A 58 -30.42 14.97 -1.03
N PRO A 59 -29.32 15.70 -1.23
CA PRO A 59 -29.17 16.60 -2.37
C PRO A 59 -28.83 15.84 -3.67
N LEU A 60 -28.64 14.51 -3.58
CA LEU A 60 -28.37 13.62 -4.71
C LEU A 60 -29.59 12.76 -5.10
N LEU A 61 -30.72 12.90 -4.43
CA LEU A 61 -31.94 12.15 -4.76
C LEU A 61 -32.47 12.60 -6.13
N ASP A 62 -32.82 11.65 -6.99
CA ASP A 62 -33.46 11.86 -8.31
C ASP A 62 -32.78 12.89 -9.23
N ASN A 63 -31.45 12.98 -9.17
CA ASN A 63 -30.71 14.04 -9.83
C ASN A 63 -30.14 13.62 -11.21
N PHE A 64 -31.02 13.54 -12.22
CA PHE A 64 -30.63 13.29 -13.62
C PHE A 64 -29.54 14.25 -14.13
N LYS A 65 -29.54 15.52 -13.67
CA LYS A 65 -28.53 16.51 -14.04
C LYS A 65 -27.14 16.09 -13.53
N MET A 66 -27.07 15.55 -12.31
CA MET A 66 -25.82 15.04 -11.73
C MET A 66 -25.31 13.82 -12.49
N ASP A 67 -26.19 12.88 -12.86
CA ASP A 67 -25.80 11.71 -13.64
C ASP A 67 -25.27 12.10 -15.02
N SER A 68 -25.90 13.08 -15.66
CA SER A 68 -25.44 13.64 -16.94
C SER A 68 -24.07 14.30 -16.81
N LEU A 69 -23.85 15.11 -15.77
CA LEU A 69 -22.56 15.74 -15.49
C LEU A 69 -21.46 14.70 -15.23
N LEU A 70 -21.72 13.71 -14.38
CA LEU A 70 -20.78 12.63 -14.09
C LEU A 70 -20.48 11.76 -15.32
N THR A 71 -21.45 11.64 -16.24
CA THR A 71 -21.26 10.94 -17.52
C THR A 71 -20.38 11.75 -18.46
N GLY A 72 -20.61 13.07 -18.57
CA GLY A 72 -19.75 13.99 -19.31
C GLY A 72 -18.31 13.96 -18.79
N ILE A 73 -18.11 14.02 -17.47
CA ILE A 73 -16.79 13.91 -16.85
C ILE A 73 -16.12 12.58 -17.17
N ARG A 74 -16.86 11.47 -17.13
CA ARG A 74 -16.32 10.15 -17.51
C ARG A 74 -15.85 10.11 -18.97
N ARG A 75 -16.59 10.74 -19.89
CA ARG A 75 -16.21 10.83 -21.31
C ARG A 75 -14.96 11.68 -21.52
N VAL A 76 -14.89 12.85 -20.88
CA VAL A 76 -13.75 13.78 -21.04
C VAL A 76 -12.48 13.26 -20.36
N ARG A 77 -12.60 12.68 -19.16
CA ARG A 77 -11.45 12.25 -18.36
C ARG A 77 -10.98 10.83 -18.64
N GLY A 78 -11.83 10.02 -19.28
CA GLY A 78 -11.63 8.58 -19.40
C GLY A 78 -11.80 7.86 -18.05
N THR A 79 -12.15 6.58 -18.14
CA THR A 79 -12.18 5.65 -17.01
C THR A 79 -11.11 4.56 -17.13
N ALA A 80 -10.27 4.64 -18.16
CA ALA A 80 -9.25 3.64 -18.42
C ALA A 80 -8.29 3.56 -17.23
N GLN A 81 -8.36 2.43 -16.53
CA GLN A 81 -7.37 2.08 -15.54
C GLN A 81 -6.14 1.56 -16.30
N SER A 82 -5.01 2.26 -16.21
CA SER A 82 -3.74 1.67 -16.64
C SER A 82 -3.45 0.51 -15.67
N TYR A 83 -3.60 -0.71 -16.17
CA TYR A 83 -3.18 -1.90 -15.46
C TYR A 83 -1.67 -2.03 -15.58
N LYS A 84 -1.01 -2.10 -14.43
CA LYS A 84 0.42 -2.40 -14.38
C LYS A 84 0.62 -3.90 -14.63
N LEU A 85 1.64 -4.23 -15.41
CA LEU A 85 2.09 -5.59 -15.61
C LEU A 85 2.54 -6.19 -14.27
N PRO A 86 2.13 -7.43 -13.99
CA PRO A 86 2.59 -8.17 -12.83
C PRO A 86 4.00 -8.74 -13.08
N VAL A 87 4.69 -9.02 -11.98
CA VAL A 87 6.05 -9.58 -12.02
C VAL A 87 5.94 -11.09 -12.19
N SER A 88 6.66 -11.68 -13.15
CA SER A 88 6.70 -13.13 -13.35
C SER A 88 7.88 -13.75 -12.59
N PRO A 89 7.88 -15.07 -12.33
CA PRO A 89 9.06 -15.74 -11.79
C PRO A 89 10.33 -15.51 -12.63
N ASN A 90 10.20 -15.47 -13.96
CA ASN A 90 11.33 -15.17 -14.85
C ASN A 90 11.87 -13.76 -14.64
N HIS A 91 10.99 -12.76 -14.46
CA HIS A 91 11.43 -11.41 -14.11
C HIS A 91 12.22 -11.40 -12.78
N LEU A 92 11.77 -12.14 -11.76
CA LEU A 92 12.50 -12.26 -10.49
C LEU A 92 13.89 -12.88 -10.65
N LEU A 93 14.02 -13.91 -11.50
CA LEU A 93 15.32 -14.53 -11.82
C LEU A 93 16.26 -13.56 -12.54
N ILE A 94 15.74 -12.71 -13.42
CA ILE A 94 16.52 -11.66 -14.08
C ILE A 94 16.96 -10.62 -13.04
N LEU A 95 16.04 -10.09 -12.24
CA LEU A 95 16.33 -9.11 -11.18
C LEU A 95 17.37 -9.63 -10.19
N ARG A 96 17.32 -10.91 -9.84
CA ARG A 96 18.28 -11.57 -8.93
C ARG A 96 19.74 -11.39 -9.39
N ARG A 97 20.00 -11.33 -10.70
CA ARG A 97 21.35 -11.20 -11.27
C ARG A 97 22.00 -9.85 -10.97
N HIS A 98 21.20 -8.84 -10.60
CA HIS A 98 21.67 -7.50 -10.25
C HIS A 98 21.98 -7.31 -8.76
N LEU A 99 21.89 -8.38 -7.96
CA LEU A 99 22.06 -8.34 -6.50
C LEU A 99 23.25 -9.19 -6.07
N ASP A 100 24.14 -8.60 -5.27
CA ASP A 100 25.18 -9.34 -4.56
C ASP A 100 24.67 -9.78 -3.19
N LEU A 101 24.31 -11.05 -3.04
CA LEU A 101 23.86 -11.59 -1.76
C LEU A 101 24.98 -11.75 -0.73
N ASN A 102 26.20 -11.27 -1.01
CA ASN A 102 27.19 -11.07 0.03
C ASN A 102 27.01 -9.74 0.78
N ASN A 103 26.35 -8.77 0.15
CA ASN A 103 26.04 -7.48 0.72
C ASN A 103 24.71 -7.50 1.49
N ALA A 104 24.70 -6.98 2.71
CA ALA A 104 23.51 -6.96 3.57
C ALA A 104 22.32 -6.18 2.96
N CYS A 105 22.58 -5.07 2.27
CA CYS A 105 21.54 -4.26 1.62
C CYS A 105 20.90 -5.00 0.43
N ASP A 106 21.71 -5.71 -0.36
CA ASP A 106 21.19 -6.50 -1.48
C ASP A 106 20.47 -7.77 -0.99
N CYS A 107 20.91 -8.40 0.11
CA CYS A 107 20.15 -9.43 0.80
C CYS A 107 18.78 -8.92 1.30
N GLN A 108 18.77 -7.76 1.95
CA GLN A 108 17.57 -7.09 2.44
C GLN A 108 16.59 -6.84 1.29
N GLN A 109 17.08 -6.26 0.19
CA GLN A 109 16.29 -5.98 -1.01
C GLN A 109 15.73 -7.28 -1.62
N TRP A 110 16.55 -8.33 -1.73
CA TRP A 110 16.12 -9.60 -2.31
C TRP A 110 15.02 -10.27 -1.48
N ALA A 111 15.21 -10.36 -0.18
CA ALA A 111 14.22 -10.94 0.73
C ALA A 111 12.91 -10.14 0.69
N ALA A 112 12.97 -8.81 0.66
CA ALA A 112 11.81 -7.95 0.53
C ALA A 112 11.06 -8.15 -0.80
N ILE A 113 11.77 -8.34 -1.93
CA ILE A 113 11.16 -8.63 -3.23
C ILE A 113 10.43 -9.98 -3.21
N LEU A 114 11.05 -11.04 -2.71
CA LEU A 114 10.43 -12.37 -2.68
C LEU A 114 9.21 -12.44 -1.77
N VAL A 115 9.27 -11.77 -0.63
CA VAL A 115 8.18 -11.72 0.35
C VAL A 115 7.05 -10.82 -0.15
N GLY A 116 7.38 -9.64 -0.70
CA GLY A 116 6.43 -8.72 -1.29
C GLY A 116 5.66 -9.33 -2.45
N SER A 117 6.37 -10.04 -3.34
CA SER A 117 5.78 -10.69 -4.52
C SER A 117 4.88 -11.90 -4.21
N ARG A 118 5.12 -12.63 -3.11
CA ARG A 118 4.38 -13.85 -2.76
C ARG A 118 3.30 -13.68 -1.70
N GLY A 119 3.39 -12.66 -0.86
CA GLY A 119 2.63 -12.70 0.38
C GLY A 119 2.35 -11.34 1.03
N LEU A 120 3.29 -10.42 0.97
CA LEU A 120 3.15 -9.07 1.53
C LEU A 120 2.99 -8.04 0.40
N SER A 121 1.94 -8.16 -0.41
CA SER A 121 1.77 -7.40 -1.66
C SER A 121 1.86 -5.87 -1.53
N ARG A 122 1.69 -5.28 -0.34
CA ARG A 122 1.85 -3.83 -0.13
C ARG A 122 3.22 -3.52 0.44
N VAL A 123 3.94 -2.62 -0.23
CA VAL A 123 5.27 -2.15 0.21
C VAL A 123 5.27 -1.71 1.68
N SER A 124 4.27 -0.95 2.11
CA SER A 124 4.15 -0.49 3.50
C SER A 124 4.11 -1.59 4.56
N ASN A 125 3.72 -2.82 4.21
CA ASN A 125 3.66 -3.92 5.18
C ASN A 125 5.05 -4.48 5.53
N PHE A 126 6.08 -4.11 4.77
CA PHE A 126 7.44 -4.62 4.96
C PHE A 126 8.53 -3.55 4.86
N THR A 127 8.20 -2.31 4.54
CA THR A 127 9.09 -1.15 4.60
C THR A 127 8.77 -0.25 5.78
N ASP A 128 9.63 0.73 6.06
CA ASP A 128 9.52 1.77 7.09
C ASP A 128 8.11 2.38 7.29
N SER A 129 7.28 1.70 8.06
CA SER A 129 5.97 2.21 8.44
C SER A 129 5.55 1.65 9.79
N ASP A 130 4.66 2.36 10.48
CA ASP A 130 4.07 1.88 11.74
C ASP A 130 3.31 0.56 11.60
N LYS A 131 3.05 0.14 10.36
CA LYS A 131 2.26 -1.04 9.99
C LYS A 131 3.12 -2.18 9.46
N CYS A 132 4.45 -2.02 9.46
CA CYS A 132 5.35 -3.03 8.95
C CYS A 132 5.43 -4.26 9.87
N ALA A 133 5.69 -5.42 9.29
CA ALA A 133 6.03 -6.61 10.05
C ALA A 133 7.37 -6.40 10.77
N ARG A 134 7.43 -6.84 12.03
CA ARG A 134 8.65 -6.84 12.85
C ARG A 134 9.33 -8.21 12.77
N ARG A 135 10.58 -8.32 13.24
CA ARG A 135 11.30 -9.60 13.25
C ARG A 135 10.60 -10.65 14.12
N GLN A 136 10.12 -10.25 15.30
CA GLN A 136 9.33 -11.11 16.19
C GLN A 136 8.02 -11.64 15.58
N ASP A 137 7.52 -11.02 14.50
CA ASP A 137 6.30 -11.47 13.84
C ASP A 137 6.53 -12.67 12.91
N MET A 138 7.80 -13.02 12.67
CA MET A 138 8.24 -14.16 11.88
C MET A 138 8.40 -15.40 12.76
N GLN A 139 7.78 -16.51 12.34
CA GLN A 139 7.84 -17.78 13.07
C GLN A 139 8.02 -18.94 12.11
N THR A 140 8.98 -19.81 12.40
CA THR A 140 9.17 -21.07 11.69
C THR A 140 8.00 -22.01 11.99
N VAL A 141 7.49 -22.66 10.95
CA VAL A 141 6.42 -23.66 11.04
C VAL A 141 6.82 -24.90 10.25
N GLU A 142 6.11 -26.00 10.46
CA GLU A 142 6.30 -27.19 9.66
C GLU A 142 6.13 -26.86 8.17
N GLY A 143 7.13 -27.19 7.35
CA GLY A 143 7.11 -26.93 5.91
C GLY A 143 7.33 -25.47 5.49
N GLY A 144 7.66 -24.54 6.39
CA GLY A 144 7.89 -23.14 5.99
C GLY A 144 8.07 -22.09 7.08
N LEU A 145 7.69 -20.85 6.74
CA LEU A 145 7.67 -19.70 7.63
C LEU A 145 6.28 -19.05 7.59
N ARG A 146 5.86 -18.48 8.72
CA ARG A 146 4.70 -17.57 8.75
C ARG A 146 5.12 -16.19 9.23
N ILE A 147 4.49 -15.16 8.68
CA ILE A 147 4.63 -13.77 9.13
C ILE A 147 3.25 -13.24 9.52
N SER A 148 3.14 -12.71 10.74
CA SER A 148 1.94 -11.99 11.19
C SER A 148 2.01 -10.51 10.79
N ILE A 149 0.97 -9.98 10.15
CA ILE A 149 0.81 -8.55 9.92
C ILE A 149 -0.30 -8.01 10.83
N HIS A 150 0.06 -7.04 11.66
CA HIS A 150 -0.86 -6.42 12.62
C HIS A 150 -1.76 -5.34 12.01
N SER A 151 -1.41 -4.81 10.83
CA SER A 151 -2.24 -3.82 10.14
C SER A 151 -2.18 -3.99 8.62
N SER A 152 -3.34 -4.03 7.96
CA SER A 152 -3.44 -3.97 6.50
C SER A 152 -4.65 -3.12 6.09
N LYS A 153 -4.64 -2.54 4.88
CA LYS A 153 -5.81 -1.75 4.38
C LYS A 153 -7.11 -2.56 4.32
N ILE A 154 -7.05 -3.90 4.38
CA ILE A 154 -8.21 -4.81 4.33
C ILE A 154 -8.70 -5.18 5.74
N ILE A 155 -7.92 -4.89 6.78
CA ILE A 155 -8.25 -5.19 8.18
C ILE A 155 -8.05 -3.92 9.01
N GLN A 156 -8.74 -2.85 8.62
CA GLN A 156 -8.64 -1.54 9.27
C GLN A 156 -9.16 -1.58 10.72
N PHE A 157 -10.02 -2.55 11.04
CA PHE A 157 -10.62 -2.76 12.35
C PHE A 157 -9.96 -3.88 13.18
N GLN A 158 -8.81 -4.43 12.74
CA GLN A 158 -8.06 -5.50 13.44
C GLN A 158 -8.87 -6.76 13.81
N GLN A 159 -10.03 -6.99 13.18
CA GLN A 159 -10.93 -8.09 13.50
C GLN A 159 -10.34 -9.50 13.23
N ARG A 160 -9.21 -9.59 12.52
CA ARG A 160 -8.51 -10.85 12.18
C ARG A 160 -7.00 -10.59 12.12
N ARG A 161 -6.17 -11.54 12.55
CA ARG A 161 -4.70 -11.48 12.35
C ARG A 161 -4.40 -11.86 10.89
N HIS A 162 -3.84 -10.95 10.10
CA HIS A 162 -3.43 -11.29 8.74
C HIS A 162 -2.13 -12.08 8.80
N VAL A 163 -2.20 -13.39 8.62
CA VAL A 163 -1.03 -14.27 8.64
C VAL A 163 -0.74 -14.70 7.22
N VAL A 164 0.52 -14.59 6.82
CA VAL A 164 0.99 -15.01 5.51
C VAL A 164 1.94 -16.18 5.67
N HIS A 165 1.67 -17.26 4.96
CA HIS A 165 2.46 -18.49 4.98
C HIS A 165 3.36 -18.55 3.75
N PHE A 166 4.62 -18.88 3.96
CA PHE A 166 5.64 -19.04 2.94
C PHE A 166 6.12 -20.49 2.96
N PRO A 167 5.74 -21.32 1.97
CA PRO A 167 6.24 -22.69 1.88
C PRO A 167 7.71 -22.72 1.51
N VAL A 168 8.45 -23.73 1.98
CA VAL A 168 9.81 -24.00 1.51
C VAL A 168 9.74 -24.46 0.05
N LEU A 169 10.52 -23.79 -0.81
CA LEU A 169 10.84 -24.29 -2.14
C LEU A 169 12.24 -24.89 -2.08
N LYS A 170 12.32 -26.22 -2.14
CA LYS A 170 13.59 -26.95 -2.01
C LYS A 170 14.54 -26.56 -3.15
N ASP A 171 15.76 -26.18 -2.79
CA ASP A 171 16.87 -25.83 -3.70
C ASP A 171 16.52 -24.80 -4.79
N HIS A 172 15.50 -23.96 -4.54
CA HIS A 172 14.99 -23.03 -5.55
C HIS A 172 15.46 -21.59 -5.27
N PRO A 173 16.02 -20.86 -6.26
CA PRO A 173 16.58 -19.52 -6.06
C PRO A 173 15.54 -18.47 -5.66
N LEU A 174 14.27 -18.71 -5.99
CA LEU A 174 13.15 -17.87 -5.57
C LEU A 174 12.53 -18.30 -4.23
N CYS A 175 13.15 -19.17 -3.43
CA CYS A 175 12.61 -19.61 -2.16
C CYS A 175 12.51 -18.45 -1.16
N PRO A 176 11.31 -17.99 -0.76
CA PRO A 176 11.17 -16.89 0.19
C PRO A 176 11.70 -17.28 1.58
N VAL A 177 11.57 -18.56 1.97
CA VAL A 177 12.09 -19.06 3.25
C VAL A 177 13.62 -18.97 3.29
N SER A 178 14.30 -19.42 2.24
CA SER A 178 15.76 -19.32 2.16
C SER A 178 16.23 -17.87 2.30
N ALA A 179 15.56 -16.92 1.63
CA ALA A 179 15.89 -15.50 1.75
C ALA A 179 15.60 -14.93 3.14
N LEU A 180 14.46 -15.30 3.75
CA LEU A 180 14.06 -14.89 5.10
C LEU A 180 14.91 -15.51 6.21
N VAL A 181 15.64 -16.59 5.97
CA VAL A 181 16.62 -17.15 6.91
C VAL A 181 18.00 -16.53 6.68
N THR A 182 18.40 -16.37 5.42
CA THR A 182 19.73 -15.86 5.05
C THR A 182 19.92 -14.38 5.37
N PHE A 183 18.88 -13.56 5.20
CA PHE A 183 19.00 -12.12 5.46
C PHE A 183 19.15 -11.79 6.97
N PRO A 184 18.30 -12.32 7.89
CA PRO A 184 18.44 -12.05 9.31
C PRO A 184 19.76 -12.57 9.91
N SER A 185 20.29 -13.71 9.42
CA SER A 185 21.59 -14.22 9.87
C SER A 185 22.76 -13.29 9.50
N ARG A 186 22.60 -12.44 8.48
CA ARG A 186 23.57 -11.40 8.10
C ARG A 186 23.35 -10.07 8.84
N SER A 187 22.36 -10.00 9.70
CA SER A 187 21.95 -8.80 10.42
C SER A 187 21.51 -9.14 11.86
N MET A 188 22.26 -10.02 12.52
CA MET A 188 21.97 -10.52 13.87
C MET A 188 22.01 -9.44 14.95
N ALA A 189 22.75 -8.34 14.72
CA ALA A 189 22.83 -7.22 15.65
C ALA A 189 21.55 -6.35 15.71
N VAL A 190 20.54 -6.65 14.90
CA VAL A 190 19.26 -5.94 14.87
C VAL A 190 18.27 -6.60 15.85
N PRO A 191 17.67 -5.85 16.79
CA PRO A 191 16.70 -6.36 17.76
C PRO A 191 15.43 -6.98 17.15
N ASP A 192 14.76 -7.86 17.90
CA ASP A 192 13.55 -8.57 17.46
C ASP A 192 12.32 -7.67 17.28
N ASP A 193 12.26 -6.56 18.02
CA ASP A 193 11.19 -5.58 17.89
C ASP A 193 11.37 -4.66 16.68
N ALA A 194 12.55 -4.64 16.04
CA ALA A 194 12.80 -3.81 14.88
C ALA A 194 11.97 -4.27 13.66
N PRO A 195 11.71 -3.37 12.69
CA PRO A 195 11.13 -3.75 11.40
C PRO A 195 11.88 -4.92 10.77
N LEU A 196 11.14 -5.88 10.19
CA LEU A 196 11.67 -7.15 9.70
C LEU A 196 12.90 -6.95 8.82
N PHE A 197 12.78 -6.07 7.82
CA PHE A 197 13.86 -5.72 6.90
C PHE A 197 14.66 -4.54 7.43
N SER A 198 15.34 -4.70 8.56
CA SER A 198 16.30 -3.72 9.08
C SER A 198 17.73 -4.26 9.07
N ILE A 199 18.68 -3.36 8.83
CA ILE A 199 20.13 -3.63 8.85
C ILE A 199 20.83 -2.72 9.86
N VAL A 200 22.06 -3.03 10.24
CA VAL A 200 22.92 -2.10 10.98
C VAL A 200 23.79 -1.33 9.98
N HIS A 201 23.71 -0.01 10.02
CA HIS A 201 24.55 0.88 9.22
C HIS A 201 25.08 2.00 10.11
N GLY A 202 26.41 2.18 10.17
CA GLY A 202 27.04 3.18 11.03
C GLY A 202 26.69 3.03 12.52
N GLY A 203 26.51 1.79 12.99
CA GLY A 203 26.13 1.50 14.38
C GLY A 203 24.66 1.75 14.72
N ARG A 204 23.82 2.13 13.74
CA ARG A 204 22.39 2.36 13.93
C ARG A 204 21.56 1.32 13.18
N VAL A 205 20.41 0.95 13.74
CA VAL A 205 19.42 0.14 13.06
C VAL A 205 18.69 1.00 12.03
N VAL A 206 18.77 0.63 10.77
CA VAL A 206 18.14 1.33 9.65
C VAL A 206 17.16 0.39 8.96
N PRO A 207 15.84 0.69 8.99
CA PRO A 207 14.85 -0.09 8.26
C PRO A 207 14.92 0.18 6.76
N LEU A 208 14.46 -0.79 5.96
CA LEU A 208 14.29 -0.61 4.52
C LEU A 208 13.20 0.43 4.26
N SER A 209 13.57 1.57 3.69
CA SER A 209 12.58 2.58 3.34
C SER A 209 11.80 2.25 2.07
N SER A 210 10.56 2.68 2.03
CA SER A 210 9.67 2.52 0.87
C SER A 210 10.28 3.15 -0.38
N GLU A 211 10.93 4.31 -0.23
CA GLU A 211 11.61 5.01 -1.31
C GLU A 211 12.86 4.24 -1.78
N ALA A 212 13.72 3.81 -0.85
CA ALA A 212 14.94 3.07 -1.18
C ALA A 212 14.61 1.77 -1.91
N PHE A 213 13.60 1.04 -1.42
CA PHE A 213 13.11 -0.19 -2.04
C PHE A 213 12.66 0.05 -3.49
N ARG A 214 11.80 1.05 -3.72
CA ARG A 214 11.26 1.37 -5.05
C ARG A 214 12.35 1.85 -6.00
N ARG A 215 13.26 2.71 -5.53
CA ARG A 215 14.38 3.23 -6.30
C ARG A 215 15.29 2.09 -6.77
N ARG A 216 15.66 1.18 -5.85
CA ARG A 216 16.50 0.02 -6.18
C ARG A 216 15.79 -0.93 -7.14
N LEU A 217 14.49 -1.18 -6.93
CA LEU A 217 13.69 -2.04 -7.81
C LEU A 217 13.57 -1.45 -9.23
N ALA A 218 13.29 -0.15 -9.36
CA ALA A 218 13.22 0.53 -10.65
C ALA A 218 14.57 0.53 -11.38
N ALA A 219 15.68 0.72 -10.65
CA ALA A 219 17.02 0.61 -11.23
C ALA A 219 17.28 -0.79 -11.80
N MET A 220 16.88 -1.85 -11.08
CA MET A 220 17.03 -3.23 -11.58
C MET A 220 16.16 -3.52 -12.79
N PHE A 221 14.90 -3.06 -12.82
CA PHE A 221 14.05 -3.18 -14.01
C PHE A 221 14.67 -2.50 -15.23
N SER A 222 15.14 -1.26 -15.05
CA SER A 222 15.81 -0.49 -16.12
C SER A 222 17.06 -1.23 -16.63
N ALA A 223 17.90 -1.73 -15.72
CA ALA A 223 19.11 -2.48 -16.07
C ALA A 223 18.82 -3.83 -16.75
N SER A 224 17.62 -4.37 -16.55
CA SER A 224 17.13 -5.62 -17.17
C SER A 224 16.45 -5.40 -18.53
N GLY A 225 16.35 -4.14 -19.01
CA GLY A 225 15.58 -3.80 -20.21
C GLY A 225 14.07 -3.94 -20.04
N LEU A 226 13.58 -4.01 -18.79
CA LEU A 226 12.15 -4.10 -18.48
C LEU A 226 11.57 -2.69 -18.27
N PRO A 227 10.46 -2.32 -18.94
CA PRO A 227 9.90 -0.96 -18.86
C PRO A 227 9.29 -0.70 -17.48
N CYS A 228 10.00 0.09 -16.65
CA CYS A 228 9.61 0.41 -15.27
C CYS A 228 8.21 1.01 -15.13
N ASP A 229 7.78 1.79 -16.12
CA ASP A 229 6.46 2.44 -16.18
C ASP A 229 5.33 1.43 -16.42
N GLN A 230 5.63 0.20 -16.84
CA GLN A 230 4.63 -0.85 -16.98
C GLN A 230 4.48 -1.67 -15.70
N TYR A 231 5.47 -1.73 -14.80
CA TYR A 231 5.39 -2.53 -13.57
C TYR A 231 4.92 -1.72 -12.35
N ASN A 232 4.31 -2.40 -11.39
CA ASN A 232 3.86 -1.79 -10.14
C ASN A 232 4.95 -1.91 -9.07
N THR A 233 5.62 -0.80 -8.76
CA THR A 233 6.61 -0.71 -7.68
C THR A 233 5.97 -0.47 -6.30
N ASP A 234 4.69 -0.08 -6.24
CA ASP A 234 3.96 0.19 -5.00
C ASP A 234 3.28 -1.06 -4.43
N ASN A 235 2.90 -1.99 -5.31
CA ASN A 235 2.41 -3.31 -4.95
C ASN A 235 3.00 -4.37 -5.89
N LEU A 236 3.82 -5.27 -5.35
CA LEU A 236 4.38 -6.39 -6.11
C LEU A 236 3.34 -7.50 -6.18
N HIS A 237 2.54 -7.52 -7.23
CA HIS A 237 1.68 -8.65 -7.54
C HIS A 237 2.36 -9.55 -8.58
N MET A 238 2.41 -10.86 -8.31
CA MET A 238 2.77 -11.85 -9.34
C MET A 238 1.54 -12.37 -10.08
N ILE A 239 1.71 -12.68 -11.36
CA ILE A 239 0.83 -13.62 -12.07
C ILE A 239 1.32 -15.03 -11.75
N GLY A 240 0.39 -15.90 -11.36
CA GLY A 240 0.65 -17.35 -11.27
C GLY A 240 1.41 -17.78 -10.03
N ALA A 241 0.93 -17.45 -8.84
CA ALA A 241 1.34 -18.16 -7.61
C ALA A 241 0.62 -19.52 -7.50
N VAL A 242 0.79 -20.37 -8.50
CA VAL A 242 0.66 -21.82 -8.34
C VAL A 242 1.90 -22.41 -8.98
N LEU A 243 3.02 -22.33 -8.26
CA LEU A 243 4.12 -23.26 -8.50
C LEU A 243 3.58 -24.62 -8.05
N ARG A 244 2.95 -25.35 -8.97
CA ARG A 244 2.69 -26.78 -8.76
C ARG A 244 4.08 -27.41 -8.65
N GLY A 245 4.40 -27.88 -7.44
CA GLY A 245 5.46 -28.87 -7.26
C GLY A 245 5.08 -30.18 -7.93
#